data_AF-A0A9E0N9Z6-F1
#
_entry.id   AF-A0A9E0N9Z6-F1
#
_cell.length_a   1.000
_cell.length_b   1.000
_cell.length_c   1.000
_cell.angle_alpha   90.00
_cell.angle_beta   90.00
_cell.angle_gamma   90.00
#
_symmetry.space_group_name_H-M   'P 1'
#
loop_
_entity.id
_entity.type
_entity.pdbx_description
1 polymer ?
#
loop_
_entity_poly.entity_id
_entity_poly.type
_entity_poly.pdbx_seq_one_letter_code
_entity_poly.pdbx_strand_id
1 'polypeptide(L)'
;MSRLALYRDDSMRPHPRSEVVVEADRLSVVGPDGRERRFHLHGSTTLVVDAAASRRFVRMLIVERAGERATLITPPERGAIAPRAVRLPEAPGDAYVVEAEHWEPLVAWLAGGGRLAGCSVGELAQLTTIASPHFAILLGEVLAAAAMELVWEATGPWRGGIDLEHALRPLVDLARRSPRAADALVAALAAVAGARAGRAGAGHR
;
A
#
# COMPACT_ATOMS: atom_id res chain seq x y z
N MET A 1 43.87 19.02 -18.64
CA MET A 1 42.78 20.00 -18.46
C MET A 1 41.53 19.26 -17.98
N SER A 2 41.20 19.39 -16.70
CA SER A 2 40.05 18.72 -16.08
C SER A 2 38.74 19.39 -16.51
N ARG A 3 37.82 18.62 -17.11
CA ARG A 3 36.42 19.05 -17.26
C ARG A 3 35.80 19.02 -15.86
N LEU A 4 35.81 20.14 -15.16
CA LEU A 4 34.92 20.35 -14.02
C LEU A 4 33.49 20.17 -14.53
N ALA A 5 32.81 19.12 -14.07
CA ALA A 5 31.37 19.01 -14.27
C ALA A 5 30.76 20.30 -13.69
N LEU A 6 30.20 21.15 -14.57
CA LEU A 6 29.58 22.43 -14.21
C LEU A 6 28.35 22.26 -13.29
N TYR A 7 28.00 21.02 -12.94
CA TYR A 7 26.81 20.70 -12.21
C TYR A 7 26.96 19.45 -11.34
N ARG A 8 26.70 19.60 -10.04
CA ARG A 8 26.53 18.49 -9.09
C ARG A 8 25.06 18.43 -8.71
N ASP A 9 24.39 17.35 -9.09
CA ASP A 9 23.00 17.11 -8.72
C ASP A 9 22.95 16.42 -7.36
N ASP A 10 22.92 17.19 -6.27
CA ASP A 10 22.93 16.62 -4.92
C ASP A 10 21.65 15.80 -4.60
N SER A 11 20.58 15.91 -5.41
CA SER A 11 19.39 15.04 -5.33
C SER A 11 19.64 13.59 -5.77
N MET A 12 20.81 13.29 -6.33
CA MET A 12 21.24 11.90 -6.60
C MET A 12 21.65 11.16 -5.32
N ARG A 13 21.81 11.86 -4.19
CA ARG A 13 22.06 11.19 -2.91
C ARG A 13 20.77 10.48 -2.49
N PRO A 14 20.84 9.21 -2.08
CA PRO A 14 19.67 8.51 -1.56
C PRO A 14 19.06 9.28 -0.39
N HIS A 15 17.78 9.59 -0.48
CA HIS A 15 17.06 10.21 0.63
C HIS A 15 16.71 9.14 1.66
N PRO A 16 16.91 9.40 2.97
CA PRO A 16 16.53 8.45 4.00
C PRO A 16 15.05 8.07 3.89
N ARG A 17 14.76 6.76 3.95
CA ARG A 17 13.40 6.25 3.79
C ARG A 17 12.63 6.28 5.09
N SER A 18 11.33 6.48 4.94
CA SER A 18 10.36 6.32 6.00
C SER A 18 9.62 5.00 5.81
N GLU A 19 9.44 4.26 6.89
CA GLU A 19 8.56 3.10 6.89
C GLU A 19 7.11 3.58 6.99
N VAL A 20 6.24 3.00 6.16
CA VAL A 20 4.79 3.19 6.27
C VAL A 20 4.16 1.92 6.77
N VAL A 21 3.27 2.05 7.75
CA VAL A 21 2.49 0.96 8.30
C VAL A 21 1.02 1.36 8.30
N VAL A 22 0.17 0.54 7.68
CA VAL A 22 -1.28 0.75 7.63
C VAL A 22 -2.00 -0.19 8.59
N GLU A 23 -3.08 0.32 9.15
CA GLU A 23 -4.07 -0.40 9.96
C GLU A 23 -5.48 -0.02 9.49
N ALA A 24 -6.53 -0.57 10.11
CA ALA A 24 -7.91 -0.36 9.65
C ALA A 24 -8.33 1.12 9.52
N ASP A 25 -7.91 1.98 10.44
CA ASP A 25 -8.28 3.40 10.48
C ASP A 25 -7.08 4.34 10.66
N ARG A 26 -5.86 3.83 10.52
CA ARG A 26 -4.64 4.52 10.93
C ARG A 26 -3.50 4.32 9.95
N LEU A 27 -2.82 5.41 9.64
CA LEU A 27 -1.53 5.43 8.94
C LEU A 27 -0.43 5.78 9.94
N SER A 28 0.55 4.91 10.10
CA SER A 28 1.79 5.20 10.82
C SER A 28 2.92 5.44 9.82
N VAL A 29 3.74 6.46 10.09
CA VAL A 29 4.96 6.75 9.35
C VAL A 29 6.11 6.82 10.34
N VAL A 30 7.11 5.97 10.17
CA VAL A 30 8.34 5.98 10.97
C VAL A 30 9.41 6.69 10.17
N GLY A 31 9.85 7.84 10.67
CA GLY A 31 10.93 8.61 10.07
C GLY A 31 12.28 7.88 10.15
N PRO A 32 13.28 8.35 9.39
CA PRO A 32 14.64 7.81 9.44
C PRO A 32 15.35 8.03 10.79
N ASP A 33 14.82 8.94 11.60
CA ASP A 33 15.23 9.18 12.99
C ASP A 33 14.59 8.19 13.99
N GLY A 34 13.79 7.24 13.51
CA GLY A 34 13.05 6.27 14.30
C GLY A 34 11.80 6.84 14.98
N ARG A 35 11.47 8.12 14.75
CA ARG A 35 10.25 8.71 15.34
C ARG A 35 9.03 8.29 14.55
N GLU A 36 8.06 7.73 15.25
CA GLU A 36 6.78 7.37 14.67
C GLU A 36 5.81 8.56 14.75
N ARG A 37 5.13 8.85 13.63
CA ARG A 37 3.92 9.67 13.60
C ARG A 37 2.74 8.83 13.17
N ARG A 38 1.61 9.04 13.83
CA ARG A 38 0.36 8.32 13.59
C ARG A 38 -0.72 9.28 13.14
N PHE A 39 -1.47 8.90 12.12
CA PHE A 39 -2.52 9.69 11.52
C PHE A 39 -3.80 8.87 11.47
N HIS A 40 -4.85 9.34 12.15
CA HIS A 40 -6.18 8.75 12.04
C HIS A 40 -6.83 9.17 10.72
N LEU A 41 -7.44 8.21 10.03
CA LEU A 41 -8.10 8.47 8.75
C LEU A 41 -9.52 9.01 8.90
N HIS A 42 -10.16 8.78 10.04
CA HIS A 42 -11.52 9.27 10.23
C HIS A 42 -11.57 10.81 10.22
N GLY A 43 -12.23 11.37 9.20
CA GLY A 43 -12.29 12.81 8.98
C GLY A 43 -11.00 13.41 8.42
N SER A 44 -10.07 12.59 7.90
CA SER A 44 -8.93 13.09 7.17
C SER A 44 -9.32 13.44 5.73
N THR A 45 -8.59 14.39 5.16
CA THR A 45 -8.59 14.67 3.73
C THR A 45 -7.28 14.20 3.13
N THR A 46 -7.35 13.65 1.92
CA THR A 46 -6.18 13.16 1.20
C THR A 46 -6.09 13.85 -0.14
N LEU A 47 -4.90 14.35 -0.48
CA LEU A 47 -4.61 15.00 -1.76
C LEU A 47 -3.35 14.38 -2.37
N VAL A 48 -3.44 13.98 -3.64
CA VAL A 48 -2.30 13.51 -4.44
C VAL A 48 -2.03 14.51 -5.55
N VAL A 49 -0.80 15.01 -5.62
CA VAL A 49 -0.35 15.96 -6.64
C VAL A 49 1.08 15.64 -7.07
N ASP A 50 1.46 16.08 -8.26
CA ASP A 50 2.87 16.11 -8.64
C ASP A 50 3.55 17.34 -8.02
N ALA A 51 4.79 17.16 -7.57
CA ALA A 51 5.57 18.19 -6.91
C ALA A 51 7.03 18.17 -7.36
N ALA A 52 7.75 19.24 -7.05
CA ALA A 52 9.20 19.31 -7.14
C ALA A 52 9.81 19.05 -5.76
N ALA A 53 10.72 18.08 -5.67
CA ALA A 53 11.64 17.96 -4.53
C ALA A 53 13.05 18.30 -5.02
N SER A 54 13.62 19.39 -4.52
CA SER A 54 14.83 20.02 -5.08
C SER A 54 14.67 20.37 -6.57
N ARG A 55 15.01 19.44 -7.47
CA ARG A 55 14.93 19.61 -8.93
C ARG A 55 14.37 18.38 -9.64
N ARG A 56 13.70 17.51 -8.89
CA ARG A 56 13.19 16.23 -9.38
C ARG A 56 11.67 16.19 -9.22
N PHE A 57 10.99 15.62 -10.20
CA PHE A 57 9.59 15.29 -10.10
C PHE A 57 9.38 14.21 -9.05
N VAL A 58 8.45 14.44 -8.14
CA VAL A 58 7.96 13.44 -7.20
C VAL A 58 6.45 13.44 -7.21
N ARG A 59 5.85 12.30 -6.90
CA ARG A 59 4.46 12.27 -6.48
C ARG A 59 4.41 12.64 -5.01
N MET A 60 3.49 13.52 -4.64
CA MET A 60 3.31 14.02 -3.29
C MET A 60 1.88 13.70 -2.83
N LEU A 61 1.81 13.13 -1.63
CA LEU A 61 0.60 12.71 -0.94
C LEU A 61 0.52 13.54 0.34
N ILE A 62 -0.57 14.26 0.51
CA ILE A 62 -0.86 15.07 1.69
C ILE A 62 -2.04 14.42 2.41
N VAL A 63 -1.87 14.17 3.70
CA VAL A 63 -2.94 13.68 4.59
C VAL A 63 -3.14 14.73 5.68
N GLU A 64 -4.33 15.31 5.76
CA GLU A 64 -4.66 16.41 6.69
C GLU A 64 -5.88 16.07 7.55
N ARG A 65 -5.77 16.31 8.86
CA ARG A 65 -6.87 16.15 9.82
C ARG A 65 -6.72 17.11 10.99
N ALA A 66 -7.76 17.88 11.31
CA ALA A 66 -7.82 18.74 12.51
C ALA A 66 -6.58 19.64 12.73
N GLY A 67 -5.99 20.16 11.65
CA GLY A 67 -4.77 20.99 11.69
C GLY A 67 -3.45 20.20 11.72
N GLU A 68 -3.50 18.88 11.83
CA GLU A 68 -2.35 18.01 11.62
C GLU A 68 -2.18 17.68 10.14
N ARG A 69 -0.94 17.71 9.67
CA ARG A 69 -0.56 17.40 8.29
C ARG A 69 0.60 16.39 8.25
N ALA A 70 0.44 15.38 7.40
CA ALA A 70 1.51 14.52 6.92
C ALA A 70 1.75 14.83 5.44
N THR A 71 3.02 14.94 5.03
CA THR A 71 3.36 14.97 3.61
C THR A 71 4.30 13.82 3.32
N LEU A 72 3.94 12.99 2.35
CA LEU A 72 4.72 11.85 1.88
C LEU A 72 5.08 12.08 0.42
N ILE A 73 6.28 11.68 0.02
CA ILE A 73 6.75 11.78 -1.36
C ILE A 73 7.39 10.47 -1.83
N THR A 74 7.32 10.22 -3.13
CA THR A 74 8.15 9.20 -3.77
C THR A 74 9.63 9.60 -3.74
N PRO A 75 10.57 8.65 -3.86
CA PRO A 75 12.01 8.94 -3.82
C PRO A 75 12.44 9.96 -4.89
N PRO A 76 12.96 11.14 -4.52
CA PRO A 76 13.38 12.16 -5.49
C PRO A 76 14.43 11.66 -6.49
N GLU A 77 15.35 10.80 -6.04
CA GLU A 77 16.42 10.24 -6.88
C GLU A 77 15.91 9.28 -7.98
N ARG A 78 14.67 8.77 -7.85
CA ARG A 78 14.00 8.00 -8.91
C ARG A 78 13.18 8.89 -9.85
N GLY A 79 13.02 10.16 -9.52
CA GLY A 79 12.29 11.14 -10.31
C GLY A 79 13.04 11.63 -11.54
N ALA A 80 12.30 12.01 -12.57
CA ALA A 80 12.86 12.77 -13.69
C ALA A 80 13.25 14.19 -13.23
N ILE A 81 14.17 14.84 -13.94
CA ILE A 81 14.49 16.25 -13.67
C ILE A 81 13.26 17.11 -13.98
N ALA A 82 12.83 17.92 -13.02
CA ALA A 82 11.75 18.88 -13.19
C ALA A 82 12.22 20.07 -14.05
N PRO A 83 11.61 20.34 -15.22
CA PRO A 83 11.97 21.48 -16.04
C PRO A 83 11.66 22.78 -15.29
N ARG A 84 12.56 23.76 -15.36
CA ARG A 84 12.34 25.10 -14.75
C ARG A 84 11.10 25.82 -15.28
N ALA A 85 10.59 25.42 -16.44
CA ALA A 85 9.39 25.99 -17.05
C ALA A 85 8.08 25.48 -16.39
N VAL A 86 8.11 24.34 -15.69
CA VAL A 86 6.94 23.80 -15.01
C VAL A 86 6.87 24.37 -13.60
N ARG A 87 5.82 25.13 -13.30
CA ARG A 87 5.55 25.60 -11.93
C ARG A 87 4.81 24.51 -11.15
N LEU A 88 5.57 23.64 -10.49
CA LEU A 88 5.04 22.66 -9.55
C LEU A 88 5.03 23.22 -8.13
N PRO A 89 4.14 22.74 -7.25
CA PRO A 89 4.32 22.93 -5.82
C PRO A 89 5.65 22.30 -5.38
N GLU A 90 6.30 22.92 -4.39
CA GLU A 90 7.51 22.39 -3.79
C GLU A 90 7.15 21.44 -2.65
N ALA A 91 7.76 20.26 -2.64
CA ALA A 91 7.64 19.32 -1.54
C ALA A 91 8.31 19.89 -0.28
N PRO A 92 7.67 19.85 0.90
CA PRO A 92 8.27 20.29 2.15
C PRO A 92 9.59 19.56 2.44
N GLY A 93 10.55 20.27 3.04
CA GLY A 93 11.85 19.69 3.39
C GLY A 93 11.79 18.60 4.46
N ASP A 94 10.68 18.52 5.19
CA ASP A 94 10.38 17.50 6.22
C ASP A 94 9.43 16.40 5.70
N ALA A 95 9.16 16.34 4.40
CA ALA A 95 8.32 15.29 3.82
C ALA A 95 8.92 13.89 4.00
N TYR A 96 8.07 12.92 4.31
CA TYR A 96 8.46 11.53 4.46
C TYR A 96 8.70 10.89 3.10
N VAL A 97 9.87 10.28 2.90
CA VAL A 97 10.20 9.61 1.64
C VAL A 97 9.79 8.14 1.72
N VAL A 98 8.75 7.77 0.99
CA VAL A 98 8.20 6.41 0.97
C VAL A 98 8.76 5.65 -0.22
N GLU A 99 9.05 4.35 -0.05
CA GLU A 99 9.48 3.51 -1.16
C GLU A 99 8.42 3.46 -2.28
N ALA A 100 8.88 3.48 -3.54
CA ALA A 100 7.98 3.58 -4.68
C ALA A 100 7.01 2.39 -4.79
N GLU A 101 7.44 1.21 -4.34
CA GLU A 101 6.61 0.00 -4.33
C GLU A 101 5.43 0.08 -3.34
N HIS A 102 5.53 0.91 -2.31
CA HIS A 102 4.49 1.12 -1.32
C HIS A 102 3.52 2.24 -1.71
N TRP A 103 3.82 2.98 -2.79
CA TRP A 103 3.09 4.20 -3.13
C TRP A 103 1.67 3.92 -3.62
N GLU A 104 1.50 3.11 -4.66
CA GLU A 104 0.17 2.84 -5.22
C GLU A 104 -0.78 2.17 -4.22
N PRO A 105 -0.35 1.14 -3.45
CA PRO A 105 -1.21 0.51 -2.46
C PRO A 105 -1.66 1.50 -1.38
N LEU A 106 -0.75 2.37 -0.92
CA LEU A 106 -1.04 3.41 0.06
C LEU A 106 -2.05 4.44 -0.48
N VAL A 107 -1.83 4.94 -1.70
CA VAL A 107 -2.71 5.93 -2.33
C VAL A 107 -4.11 5.36 -2.57
N ALA A 108 -4.22 4.14 -3.09
CA ALA A 108 -5.50 3.49 -3.34
C ALA A 108 -6.30 3.32 -2.04
N TRP A 109 -5.63 2.84 -0.97
CA TRP A 109 -6.26 2.67 0.33
C TRP A 109 -6.73 4.00 0.96
N LEU A 110 -5.91 5.05 0.88
CA LEU A 110 -6.28 6.38 1.38
C LEU A 110 -7.40 7.03 0.56
N ALA A 111 -7.42 6.84 -0.76
CA ALA A 111 -8.50 7.31 -1.63
C ALA A 111 -9.84 6.64 -1.27
N GLY A 112 -9.80 5.38 -0.82
CA GLY A 112 -10.94 4.68 -0.23
C GLY A 112 -11.34 5.14 1.18
N GLY A 113 -10.61 6.10 1.77
CA GLY A 113 -10.80 6.56 3.14
C GLY A 113 -10.45 5.48 4.17
N GLY A 114 -9.53 4.58 3.83
CA GLY A 114 -9.14 3.45 4.66
C GLY A 114 -10.05 2.22 4.56
N ARG A 115 -11.13 2.30 3.78
CA ARG A 115 -12.08 1.20 3.62
C ARG A 115 -11.52 0.11 2.70
N LEU A 116 -11.81 -1.13 3.07
CA LEU A 116 -11.47 -2.32 2.27
C LEU A 116 -12.60 -2.72 1.31
N ALA A 117 -13.81 -2.22 1.52
CA ALA A 117 -14.96 -2.53 0.69
C ALA A 117 -14.75 -1.99 -0.74
N GLY A 118 -14.90 -2.87 -1.73
CA GLY A 118 -14.69 -2.54 -3.15
C GLY A 118 -13.25 -2.66 -3.62
N CYS A 119 -12.29 -3.00 -2.75
CA CYS A 119 -10.94 -3.34 -3.18
C CYS A 119 -10.94 -4.69 -3.89
N SER A 120 -10.22 -4.77 -5.01
CA SER A 120 -9.90 -6.02 -5.68
C SER A 120 -8.97 -6.89 -4.84
N VAL A 121 -8.95 -8.19 -5.14
CA VAL A 121 -8.00 -9.14 -4.52
C VAL A 121 -6.55 -8.69 -4.72
N GLY A 122 -6.22 -8.10 -5.88
CA GLY A 122 -4.88 -7.56 -6.14
C GLY A 122 -4.52 -6.39 -5.23
N GLU A 123 -5.44 -5.43 -5.05
CA GLU A 123 -5.23 -4.26 -4.19
C GLU A 123 -5.09 -4.65 -2.72
N LEU A 124 -5.96 -5.54 -2.23
CA LEU A 124 -5.88 -6.07 -0.87
C LEU A 124 -4.56 -6.81 -0.65
N ALA A 125 -4.12 -7.63 -1.61
CA ALA A 125 -2.86 -8.36 -1.51
C ALA A 125 -1.67 -7.40 -1.43
N GLN A 126 -1.65 -6.34 -2.25
CA GLN A 126 -0.62 -5.32 -2.19
C GLN A 126 -0.61 -4.58 -0.85
N LEU A 127 -1.79 -4.28 -0.28
CA LEU A 127 -1.90 -3.60 1.01
C LEU A 127 -1.25 -4.39 2.15
N THR A 128 -1.23 -5.73 2.06
CA THR A 128 -0.58 -6.59 3.08
C THR A 128 0.91 -6.29 3.24
N THR A 129 1.60 -5.80 2.22
CA THR A 129 3.05 -5.56 2.29
C THR A 129 3.39 -4.41 3.24
N ILE A 130 2.47 -3.46 3.38
CA ILE A 130 2.58 -2.28 4.24
C ILE A 130 1.68 -2.35 5.48
N ALA A 131 0.96 -3.45 5.70
CA ALA A 131 0.07 -3.60 6.85
C ALA A 131 0.84 -3.85 8.15
N SER A 132 0.25 -3.48 9.30
CA SER A 132 0.72 -4.03 10.57
C SER A 132 0.55 -5.56 10.57
N PRO A 133 1.32 -6.33 11.36
CA PRO A 133 1.22 -7.79 11.37
C PRO A 133 -0.21 -8.29 11.64
N HIS A 134 -0.88 -7.71 12.62
CA HIS A 134 -2.27 -8.06 12.94
C HIS A 134 -3.24 -7.69 11.81
N PHE A 135 -3.04 -6.52 11.18
CA PHE A 135 -3.91 -6.10 10.10
C PHE A 135 -3.68 -6.94 8.83
N ALA A 136 -2.47 -7.43 8.58
CA ALA A 136 -2.19 -8.34 7.48
C ALA A 136 -3.00 -9.66 7.60
N ILE A 137 -3.12 -10.22 8.81
CA ILE A 137 -3.96 -11.40 9.07
C ILE A 137 -5.41 -11.11 8.69
N LEU A 138 -5.96 -9.98 9.15
CA LEU A 138 -7.33 -9.57 8.83
C LEU A 138 -7.52 -9.35 7.32
N LEU A 139 -6.55 -8.72 6.65
CA LEU A 139 -6.57 -8.59 5.19
C LEU A 139 -6.61 -9.95 4.51
N GLY A 140 -5.92 -10.97 5.05
CA GLY A 140 -5.98 -12.35 4.58
C GLY A 140 -7.41 -12.93 4.61
N GLU A 141 -8.14 -12.71 5.70
CA GLU A 141 -9.54 -13.15 5.82
C GLU A 141 -10.46 -12.44 4.82
N VAL A 142 -10.29 -11.12 4.66
CA VAL A 142 -11.04 -10.31 3.69
C VAL A 142 -10.70 -10.73 2.24
N LEU A 143 -9.42 -11.00 1.97
CA LEU A 143 -8.94 -11.54 0.69
C LEU A 143 -9.61 -12.88 0.36
N ALA A 144 -9.71 -13.78 1.34
CA ALA A 144 -10.41 -15.05 1.16
C ALA A 144 -11.87 -14.82 0.80
N ALA A 145 -12.59 -13.96 1.52
CA ALA A 145 -13.98 -13.64 1.23
C ALA A 145 -14.16 -13.08 -0.19
N ALA A 146 -13.36 -12.08 -0.57
CA ALA A 146 -13.39 -11.47 -1.89
C ALA A 146 -13.06 -12.48 -3.01
N ALA A 147 -12.06 -13.34 -2.82
CA ALA A 147 -11.69 -14.36 -3.79
C ALA A 147 -12.80 -15.42 -3.95
N MET A 148 -13.45 -15.79 -2.84
CA MET A 148 -14.56 -16.73 -2.81
C MET A 148 -15.81 -16.20 -3.52
N GLU A 149 -16.11 -14.90 -3.36
CA GLU A 149 -17.16 -14.19 -4.09
C GLU A 149 -16.85 -14.12 -5.59
N LEU A 150 -15.63 -13.71 -5.96
CA LEU A 150 -15.19 -13.65 -7.35
C LEU A 150 -15.31 -15.00 -8.07
N VAL A 151 -14.87 -16.09 -7.42
CA VAL A 151 -15.01 -17.44 -7.98
C VAL A 151 -16.48 -17.83 -8.11
N TRP A 152 -17.32 -17.49 -7.12
CA TRP A 152 -18.75 -17.79 -7.17
C TRP A 152 -19.44 -17.07 -8.34
N GLU A 153 -19.13 -15.80 -8.58
CA GLU A 153 -19.67 -15.03 -9.70
C GLU A 153 -19.21 -15.60 -11.06
N ALA A 154 -17.97 -16.08 -11.15
CA ALA A 154 -17.39 -16.56 -12.40
C ALA A 154 -17.82 -17.99 -12.77
N THR A 155 -17.81 -18.92 -11.82
CA THR A 155 -17.98 -20.37 -12.08
C THR A 155 -19.13 -21.00 -11.30
N GLY A 156 -19.83 -20.23 -10.47
CA GLY A 156 -20.93 -20.71 -9.64
C GLY A 156 -20.45 -21.48 -8.41
N PRO A 157 -21.16 -22.53 -7.99
CA PRO A 157 -20.80 -23.31 -6.80
C PRO A 157 -19.36 -23.84 -6.89
N TRP A 158 -18.62 -23.79 -5.78
CA TRP A 158 -17.22 -24.19 -5.75
C TRP A 158 -17.09 -25.70 -6.02
N ARG A 159 -16.58 -26.06 -7.19
CA ARG A 159 -16.36 -27.45 -7.59
C ARG A 159 -14.92 -27.94 -7.38
N GLY A 160 -13.99 -27.06 -6.99
CA GLY A 160 -12.58 -27.41 -6.79
C GLY A 160 -11.71 -26.27 -6.20
N GLY A 161 -10.43 -26.56 -6.00
CA GLY A 161 -9.44 -25.61 -5.44
C GLY A 161 -8.75 -24.70 -6.46
N ILE A 162 -8.74 -25.07 -7.74
CA ILE A 162 -7.94 -24.43 -8.79
C ILE A 162 -8.37 -22.96 -9.03
N ASP A 163 -9.67 -22.70 -9.13
CA ASP A 163 -10.18 -21.34 -9.38
C ASP A 163 -9.81 -20.38 -8.23
N LEU A 164 -9.80 -20.90 -7.00
CA LEU A 164 -9.48 -20.13 -5.81
C LEU A 164 -7.97 -19.90 -5.65
N GLU A 165 -7.14 -20.88 -6.00
CA GLU A 165 -5.69 -20.69 -6.11
C GLU A 165 -5.34 -19.64 -7.17
N HIS A 166 -6.09 -19.62 -8.27
CA HIS A 166 -5.92 -18.60 -9.30
C HIS A 166 -6.33 -17.22 -8.78
N ALA A 167 -7.49 -17.11 -8.11
CA ALA A 167 -7.94 -15.86 -7.51
C ALA A 167 -6.95 -15.31 -6.47
N LEU A 168 -6.36 -16.18 -5.64
CA LEU A 168 -5.38 -15.79 -4.61
C LEU A 168 -3.95 -15.64 -5.14
N ARG A 169 -3.70 -15.84 -6.44
CA ARG A 169 -2.36 -15.74 -7.03
C ARG A 169 -1.60 -14.45 -6.66
N PRO A 170 -2.21 -13.25 -6.67
CA PRO A 170 -1.51 -12.03 -6.26
C PRO A 170 -0.91 -12.10 -4.86
N LEU A 171 -1.63 -12.70 -3.91
CA LEU A 171 -1.17 -12.88 -2.54
C LEU A 171 -0.05 -13.92 -2.43
N VAL A 172 -0.16 -15.03 -3.18
CA VAL A 172 0.87 -16.07 -3.26
C VAL A 172 2.21 -15.49 -3.78
N ASP A 173 2.15 -14.62 -4.78
CA ASP A 173 3.35 -14.03 -5.38
C ASP A 173 4.03 -13.00 -4.47
N LEU A 174 3.26 -12.34 -3.60
CA LEU A 174 3.76 -11.40 -2.59
C LEU A 174 4.29 -12.10 -1.34
N ALA A 175 3.66 -13.20 -0.90
CA ALA A 175 4.09 -13.99 0.26
C ALA A 175 5.55 -14.48 0.15
N ARG A 176 6.07 -14.64 -1.07
CA ARG A 176 7.47 -14.99 -1.33
C ARG A 176 8.47 -13.89 -0.95
N ARG A 177 8.00 -12.65 -0.82
CA ARG A 177 8.83 -11.44 -0.68
C ARG A 177 8.46 -10.60 0.54
N SER A 178 7.32 -10.87 1.18
CA SER A 178 6.85 -10.14 2.36
C SER A 178 6.34 -11.11 3.43
N PRO A 179 6.93 -11.09 4.65
CA PRO A 179 6.42 -11.87 5.78
C PRO A 179 4.96 -11.55 6.11
N ARG A 180 4.57 -10.27 6.02
CA ARG A 180 3.19 -9.83 6.25
C ARG A 180 2.22 -10.44 5.23
N ALA A 181 2.62 -10.49 3.96
CA ALA A 181 1.82 -11.17 2.93
C ALA A 181 1.76 -12.69 3.15
N ALA A 182 2.81 -13.30 3.70
CA ALA A 182 2.80 -14.71 4.06
C ALA A 182 1.82 -15.01 5.21
N ASP A 183 1.81 -14.17 6.25
CA ASP A 183 0.84 -14.29 7.35
C ASP A 183 -0.60 -14.13 6.84
N ALA A 184 -0.83 -13.15 5.97
CA ALA A 184 -2.12 -12.96 5.29
C ALA A 184 -2.53 -14.17 4.45
N LEU A 185 -1.58 -14.81 3.74
CA LEU A 185 -1.85 -16.01 2.96
C LEU A 185 -2.28 -17.19 3.85
N VAL A 186 -1.60 -17.40 4.97
CA VAL A 186 -1.97 -18.44 5.94
C VAL A 186 -3.40 -18.20 6.46
N ALA A 187 -3.72 -16.96 6.83
CA ALA A 187 -5.06 -16.59 7.28
C ALA A 187 -6.12 -16.81 6.20
N ALA A 188 -5.83 -16.42 4.95
CA ALA A 188 -6.73 -16.61 3.82
C ALA A 188 -7.05 -18.11 3.59
N LEU A 189 -6.02 -18.95 3.59
CA LEU A 189 -6.17 -20.40 3.40
C LEU A 189 -6.98 -21.04 4.55
N ALA A 190 -6.77 -20.59 5.78
CA ALA A 190 -7.54 -21.05 6.94
C ALA A 190 -9.03 -20.66 6.83
N ALA A 191 -9.32 -19.41 6.44
CA ALA A 191 -10.68 -18.93 6.25
C ALA A 191 -11.44 -19.72 5.16
N VAL A 192 -10.78 -19.99 4.03
CA VAL A 192 -11.31 -20.83 2.95
C VAL A 192 -11.63 -22.24 3.44
N ALA A 193 -10.72 -22.86 4.19
CA ALA A 193 -10.92 -24.20 4.73
C ALA A 193 -12.14 -24.24 5.69
N GLY A 194 -12.26 -23.23 6.55
CA GLY A 194 -13.41 -23.08 7.44
C GLY A 194 -14.73 -22.93 6.69
N ALA A 195 -14.77 -22.11 5.63
CA ALA A 195 -15.97 -21.91 4.80
C ALA A 195 -16.41 -23.21 4.10
N ARG A 196 -15.46 -24.02 3.63
CA ARG A 196 -15.76 -25.34 3.03
C ARG A 196 -16.36 -26.31 4.04
N ALA A 197 -15.79 -26.39 5.25
CA ALA A 197 -16.29 -27.26 6.31
C ALA A 197 -17.71 -26.87 6.75
N GLY A 198 -17.99 -25.56 6.90
CA GLY A 198 -19.31 -25.06 7.27
C GLY A 198 -20.41 -25.40 6.26
N ARG A 199 -20.10 -25.36 4.95
CA ARG A 199 -21.07 -25.71 3.89
C ARG A 199 -21.32 -27.21 3.79
N ALA A 200 -20.31 -28.06 4.01
CA ALA A 200 -20.49 -29.50 4.02
C ALA A 200 -21.42 -29.96 5.17
N GLY A 201 -21.36 -29.30 6.33
CA GLY A 201 -22.25 -29.59 7.46
C GLY A 201 -23.69 -29.09 7.30
N ALA A 202 -23.94 -28.08 6.46
CA ALA A 202 -25.27 -27.51 6.22
C ALA A 202 -26.13 -28.32 5.23
N GLY A 203 -25.53 -29.19 4.41
CA GLY A 203 -26.23 -30.07 3.46
C GLY A 203 -26.71 -31.41 4.03
N HIS A 204 -26.74 -31.56 5.36
CA HIS A 204 -27.10 -32.80 6.06
C HIS A 204 -28.22 -32.61 7.11
N ARG A 205 -29.07 -31.58 6.93
CA ARG A 205 -30.28 -31.39 7.74
C ARG A 205 -31.52 -31.34 6.87
#